data_AF-T0G9E3-F1
#
_entry.id   AF-T0G9E3-F1
#
_cell.length_a   1.000
_cell.length_b   1.000
_cell.length_c   1.000
_cell.angle_alpha   90.00
_cell.angle_beta   90.00
_cell.angle_gamma   90.00
#
_symmetry.space_group_name_H-M   'P 1'
#
loop_
_entity.id
_entity.type
_entity.pdbx_description
1 polymer ?
#
loop_
_entity_poly.entity_id
_entity_poly.type
_entity_poly.pdbx_seq_one_letter_code
_entity_poly.pdbx_strand_id
1 'polypeptide(L)'
;MSVSASKNNLVHELFVRTADENYIAARWCAINQLNTDFLWLAVHALEKYLKAVLLVNGGSSKGYSHDIVRLYADVKTLAGPLLPDSLQRPADLDIHHWFERSAEDFIAHLLRNGNADNRYLIYGYTTRSEDVHMLDAMVFALRRLICPLDQRMFPRNDPGAPTVTHRDILTKQAEYYGRMAMPLDDLRSGLID
;
A
#
# COMPACT_ATOMS: atom_id res chain seq x y z
N MET A 1 -1.61 -27.37 -8.18
CA MET A 1 -1.67 -26.03 -7.56
C MET A 1 -3.05 -25.89 -6.92
N SER A 2 -3.17 -25.53 -5.64
CA SER A 2 -4.48 -25.32 -5.00
C SER A 2 -5.19 -24.10 -5.60
N VAL A 3 -6.52 -24.09 -5.68
CA VAL A 3 -7.32 -22.94 -6.16
C VAL A 3 -6.96 -21.65 -5.42
N SER A 4 -6.66 -21.73 -4.12
CA SER A 4 -6.22 -20.58 -3.33
C SER A 4 -4.83 -20.07 -3.76
N ALA A 5 -3.89 -20.96 -4.07
CA ALA A 5 -2.58 -20.58 -4.56
C ALA A 5 -2.66 -19.89 -5.94
N SER A 6 -3.50 -20.41 -6.85
CA SER A 6 -3.73 -19.78 -8.15
C SER A 6 -4.39 -18.39 -8.02
N LYS A 7 -5.34 -18.22 -7.10
CA LYS A 7 -5.95 -16.91 -6.80
C LYS A 7 -4.92 -15.92 -6.29
N ASN A 8 -4.10 -16.31 -5.32
CA ASN A 8 -3.07 -15.43 -4.77
C ASN A 8 -2.07 -15.03 -5.86
N ASN A 9 -1.65 -15.96 -6.71
CA ASN A 9 -0.77 -15.65 -7.83
C ASN A 9 -1.37 -14.61 -8.78
N LEU A 10 -2.67 -14.71 -9.10
CA LEU A 10 -3.36 -13.69 -9.90
C LEU A 10 -3.43 -12.33 -9.20
N VAL A 11 -3.60 -12.31 -7.88
CA VAL A 11 -3.56 -11.06 -7.11
C VAL A 11 -2.18 -10.41 -7.21
N HIS A 12 -1.11 -11.19 -7.04
CA HIS A 12 0.25 -10.70 -7.19
C HIS A 12 0.52 -10.14 -8.59
N GLU A 13 0.18 -10.89 -9.64
CA GLU A 13 0.47 -10.51 -11.03
C GLU A 13 -0.34 -9.31 -11.54
N LEU A 14 -1.63 -9.23 -11.17
CA LEU A 14 -2.53 -8.21 -11.70
C LEU A 14 -2.55 -6.93 -10.85
N PHE A 15 -2.43 -7.07 -9.53
CA PHE A 15 -2.51 -5.93 -8.61
C PHE A 15 -1.17 -5.54 -8.04
N VAL A 16 -0.41 -6.48 -7.46
CA VAL A 16 0.83 -6.13 -6.74
C VAL A 16 1.90 -5.64 -7.71
N ARG A 17 2.22 -6.41 -8.76
CA ARG A 17 3.25 -6.00 -9.74
C ARG A 17 2.95 -4.63 -10.34
N THR A 18 1.71 -4.42 -10.80
CA THR A 18 1.34 -3.15 -11.43
C THR A 18 1.21 -2.02 -10.42
N ALA A 19 0.93 -2.30 -9.14
CA ALA A 19 1.01 -1.31 -8.07
C ALA A 19 2.47 -0.88 -7.82
N ASP A 20 3.42 -1.83 -7.83
CA ASP A 20 4.85 -1.56 -7.66
C ASP A 20 5.34 -0.64 -8.78
N GLU A 21 5.02 -0.97 -10.03
CA GLU A 21 5.34 -0.15 -11.19
C GLU A 21 4.78 1.28 -11.06
N ASN A 22 3.50 1.42 -10.66
CA ASN A 22 2.88 2.73 -10.45
C ASN A 22 3.56 3.49 -9.31
N TYR A 23 3.89 2.83 -8.20
CA TYR A 23 4.56 3.47 -7.07
C TYR A 23 5.98 3.93 -7.42
N ILE A 24 6.77 3.08 -8.09
CA ILE A 24 8.12 3.42 -8.55
C ILE A 24 8.05 4.63 -9.49
N ALA A 25 7.13 4.60 -10.46
CA ALA A 25 6.92 5.71 -11.38
C ALA A 25 6.43 6.98 -10.65
N ALA A 26 5.55 6.86 -9.66
CA ALA A 26 5.09 7.98 -8.85
C ALA A 26 6.25 8.68 -8.14
N ARG A 27 7.15 7.92 -7.48
CA ARG A 27 8.34 8.48 -6.84
C ARG A 27 9.24 9.20 -7.84
N TRP A 28 9.46 8.58 -9.01
CA TRP A 28 10.24 9.21 -10.08
C TRP A 28 9.60 10.53 -10.54
N CYS A 29 8.28 10.56 -10.75
CA CYS A 29 7.54 11.77 -11.08
C CYS A 29 7.67 12.86 -10.00
N ALA A 30 7.58 12.50 -8.72
CA ALA A 30 7.75 13.44 -7.61
C ALA A 30 9.15 14.09 -7.62
N ILE A 31 10.20 13.27 -7.79
CA ILE A 31 11.58 13.74 -7.88
C ILE A 31 11.77 14.71 -9.07
N ASN A 32 11.11 14.44 -10.19
CA ASN A 32 11.19 15.24 -11.41
C ASN A 32 10.13 16.37 -11.48
N GLN A 33 9.42 16.66 -10.38
CA GLN A 33 8.39 17.71 -10.31
C GLN A 33 7.22 17.54 -11.30
N LEU A 34 6.98 16.30 -11.76
CA LEU A 34 5.81 15.94 -12.56
C LEU A 34 4.62 15.64 -11.63
N ASN A 35 4.17 16.69 -10.93
CA ASN A 35 3.24 16.58 -9.80
C ASN A 35 1.89 15.94 -10.15
N THR A 36 1.32 16.26 -11.31
CA THR A 36 0.05 15.66 -11.77
C THR A 36 0.18 14.16 -11.97
N ASP A 37 1.27 13.71 -12.59
CA ASP A 37 1.55 12.30 -12.82
C ASP A 37 1.90 11.58 -11.52
N PHE A 38 2.66 12.22 -10.61
CA PHE A 38 2.90 11.71 -9.26
C PHE A 38 1.59 11.39 -8.55
N LEU A 39 0.67 12.37 -8.47
CA LEU A 39 -0.61 12.21 -7.77
C LEU A 39 -1.47 11.12 -8.40
N TRP A 40 -1.57 11.12 -9.73
CA TRP A 40 -2.31 10.10 -10.48
C TRP A 40 -1.79 8.69 -10.23
N LEU A 41 -0.48 8.51 -10.35
CA LEU A 41 0.18 7.21 -10.15
C LEU A 41 0.11 6.76 -8.69
N ALA A 42 0.23 7.68 -7.73
CA ALA A 42 0.07 7.41 -6.30
C ALA A 42 -1.33 6.87 -5.97
N VAL A 43 -2.40 7.53 -6.47
CA VAL A 43 -3.78 7.05 -6.33
C VAL A 43 -3.92 5.63 -6.86
N HIS A 44 -3.44 5.38 -8.07
CA HIS A 44 -3.56 4.07 -8.70
C HIS A 44 -2.70 2.96 -8.06
N ALA A 45 -1.54 3.31 -7.49
CA ALA A 45 -0.73 2.37 -6.72
C ALA A 45 -1.47 1.94 -5.45
N LEU A 46 -1.95 2.90 -4.66
CA LEU A 46 -2.69 2.61 -3.42
C LEU A 46 -4.01 1.88 -3.70
N GLU A 47 -4.75 2.26 -4.74
CA GLU A 47 -5.98 1.57 -5.17
C GLU A 47 -5.73 0.07 -5.38
N LYS A 48 -4.64 -0.28 -6.07
CA LYS A 48 -4.29 -1.66 -6.39
C LYS A 48 -3.80 -2.43 -5.17
N TYR A 49 -2.97 -1.82 -4.32
CA TYR A 49 -2.57 -2.45 -3.06
C TYR A 49 -3.78 -2.71 -2.15
N LEU A 50 -4.69 -1.76 -2.00
CA LEU A 50 -5.91 -1.94 -1.21
C LEU A 50 -6.77 -3.09 -1.75
N LYS A 51 -6.96 -3.14 -3.09
CA LYS A 51 -7.65 -4.26 -3.74
C LYS A 51 -6.94 -5.59 -3.52
N ALA A 52 -5.60 -5.62 -3.55
CA ALA A 52 -4.83 -6.82 -3.27
C ALA A 52 -5.06 -7.31 -1.83
N VAL A 53 -5.00 -6.41 -0.84
CA VAL A 53 -5.27 -6.73 0.57
C VAL A 53 -6.67 -7.31 0.75
N LEU A 54 -7.71 -6.72 0.13
CA LEU A 54 -9.06 -7.26 0.19
C LEU A 54 -9.14 -8.66 -0.42
N LEU A 55 -8.58 -8.87 -1.61
CA LEU A 55 -8.70 -10.12 -2.35
C LEU A 55 -8.00 -11.30 -1.65
N VAL A 56 -6.80 -11.10 -1.09
CA VAL A 56 -6.08 -12.17 -0.37
C VAL A 56 -6.77 -12.55 0.95
N ASN A 57 -7.60 -11.65 1.50
CA ASN A 57 -8.39 -11.86 2.71
C ASN A 57 -9.86 -12.23 2.41
N GLY A 58 -10.19 -12.62 1.17
CA GLY A 58 -11.51 -13.13 0.80
C GLY A 58 -12.57 -12.06 0.46
N GLY A 59 -12.18 -10.78 0.43
CA GLY A 59 -13.03 -9.67 0.00
C GLY A 59 -13.18 -9.58 -1.53
N SER A 60 -13.88 -8.53 -1.97
CA SER A 60 -14.09 -8.22 -3.39
C SER A 60 -13.36 -6.94 -3.78
N SER A 61 -12.87 -6.86 -5.00
CA SER A 61 -12.30 -5.62 -5.58
C SER A 61 -13.29 -4.86 -6.48
N LYS A 62 -14.53 -5.36 -6.63
CA LYS A 62 -15.58 -4.78 -7.47
C LYS A 62 -16.39 -3.71 -6.73
N GLY A 63 -16.89 -2.73 -7.46
CA GLY A 63 -17.83 -1.71 -6.94
C GLY A 63 -17.17 -0.48 -6.29
N TYR A 64 -15.84 -0.35 -6.41
CA TYR A 64 -15.09 0.79 -5.88
C TYR A 64 -14.74 1.83 -6.94
N SER A 65 -14.70 1.48 -8.23
CA SER A 65 -14.16 2.36 -9.27
C SER A 65 -12.79 2.92 -8.82
N HIS A 66 -12.62 4.26 -8.77
CA HIS A 66 -11.45 4.97 -8.27
C HIS A 66 -11.63 5.56 -6.84
N ASP A 67 -12.64 5.12 -6.09
CA ASP A 67 -12.88 5.58 -4.72
C ASP A 67 -11.94 4.87 -3.74
N ILE A 68 -10.70 5.37 -3.66
CA ILE A 68 -9.69 4.83 -2.74
C ILE A 68 -9.99 5.12 -1.27
N VAL A 69 -10.83 6.13 -0.97
CA VAL A 69 -11.25 6.45 0.40
C VAL A 69 -12.14 5.33 0.93
N ARG A 70 -13.13 4.91 0.14
CA ARG A 70 -13.98 3.78 0.49
C ARG A 70 -13.20 2.46 0.56
N LEU A 71 -12.29 2.21 -0.39
CA LEU A 71 -11.39 1.05 -0.32
C LEU A 71 -10.58 1.03 0.97
N TYR A 72 -10.01 2.17 1.35
CA TYR A 72 -9.22 2.30 2.57
C TYR A 72 -10.06 2.02 3.83
N ALA A 73 -11.29 2.54 3.90
CA ALA A 73 -12.19 2.27 5.02
C ALA A 73 -12.52 0.76 5.18
N ASP A 74 -12.76 0.06 4.07
CA ASP A 74 -13.03 -1.39 4.10
C ASP A 74 -11.78 -2.19 4.51
N VAL A 75 -10.60 -1.80 4.00
CA VAL A 75 -9.34 -2.40 4.43
C VAL A 75 -9.04 -2.09 5.90
N LYS A 76 -9.37 -0.88 6.39
CA LYS A 76 -9.22 -0.51 7.81
C LYS A 76 -10.12 -1.35 8.72
N THR A 77 -11.34 -1.65 8.28
CA THR A 77 -12.24 -2.55 9.01
C THR A 77 -11.65 -3.97 9.15
N LEU A 78 -10.95 -4.45 8.11
CA LEU A 78 -10.28 -5.75 8.11
C LEU A 78 -8.96 -5.78 8.91
N ALA A 79 -8.10 -4.79 8.70
CA ALA A 79 -6.74 -4.75 9.21
C ALA A 79 -6.64 -4.13 10.62
N GLY A 80 -7.57 -3.25 10.98
CA GLY A 80 -7.64 -2.57 12.26
C GLY A 80 -6.33 -1.84 12.60
N PRO A 81 -5.73 -2.09 13.77
CA PRO A 81 -4.54 -1.38 14.25
C PRO A 81 -3.25 -1.70 13.47
N LEU A 82 -3.33 -2.59 12.47
CA LEU A 82 -2.21 -2.84 11.57
C LEU A 82 -2.06 -1.72 10.52
N LEU A 83 -2.96 -0.74 10.44
CA LEU A 83 -2.75 0.46 9.65
C LEU A 83 -2.32 1.61 10.54
N PRO A 84 -1.47 2.54 10.03
CA PRO A 84 -1.10 3.72 10.78
C PRO A 84 -2.32 4.65 10.94
N ASP A 85 -2.55 5.15 12.15
CA ASP A 85 -3.53 6.22 12.37
C ASP A 85 -3.01 7.59 11.90
N SER A 86 -1.68 7.79 11.93
CA SER A 86 -1.03 9.03 11.53
C SER A 86 0.27 8.76 10.78
N LEU A 87 0.55 9.60 9.78
CA LEU A 87 1.77 9.58 8.98
C LEU A 87 2.75 10.58 9.57
N GLN A 88 3.64 10.05 10.39
CA GLN A 88 4.67 10.79 11.13
C GLN A 88 5.92 10.96 10.28
N ARG A 89 6.68 12.02 10.55
CA ARG A 89 7.97 12.25 9.89
C ARG A 89 8.93 11.14 10.28
N PRO A 90 9.60 10.47 9.32
CA PRO A 90 10.70 9.56 9.65
C PRO A 90 11.78 10.29 10.47
N ALA A 91 12.36 9.62 11.45
CA ALA A 91 13.31 10.24 12.39
C ALA A 91 14.60 10.72 11.70
N ASP A 92 14.98 10.05 10.61
CA ASP A 92 16.15 10.29 9.78
C ASP A 92 15.89 11.24 8.59
N LEU A 93 14.65 11.71 8.41
CA LEU A 93 14.28 12.59 7.31
C LEU A 93 14.51 14.07 7.66
N ASP A 94 15.51 14.68 7.03
CA ASP A 94 15.79 16.11 7.15
C ASP A 94 14.98 16.93 6.14
N ILE A 95 13.74 17.27 6.53
CA ILE A 95 12.92 18.25 5.81
C ILE A 95 12.38 19.32 6.77
N HIS A 96 12.42 20.58 6.31
CA HIS A 96 12.10 21.74 7.14
C HIS A 96 10.63 21.83 7.52
N HIS A 97 9.74 21.43 6.61
CA HIS A 97 8.29 21.45 6.84
C HIS A 97 7.73 20.04 6.76
N TRP A 98 7.08 19.61 7.84
CA TRP A 98 6.28 18.40 7.90
C TRP A 98 4.92 18.76 8.47
N PHE A 99 3.87 18.45 7.72
CA PHE A 99 2.50 18.59 8.19
C PHE A 99 1.94 17.22 8.44
N GLU A 100 1.82 16.83 9.71
CA GLU A 100 1.22 15.55 10.06
C GLU A 100 -0.20 15.43 9.50
N ARG A 101 -0.51 14.23 8.98
CA ARG A 101 -1.84 13.88 8.50
C ARG A 101 -2.21 12.51 9.00
N SER A 102 -3.51 12.30 9.25
CA SER A 102 -4.02 10.94 9.36
C SER A 102 -3.83 10.19 8.04
N ALA A 103 -3.80 8.86 8.10
CA ALA A 103 -3.77 8.06 6.87
C ALA A 103 -5.02 8.31 6.02
N GLU A 104 -6.19 8.50 6.64
CA GLU A 104 -7.43 8.87 5.98
C GLU A 104 -7.33 10.20 5.23
N ASP A 105 -6.81 11.24 5.88
CA ASP A 105 -6.66 12.56 5.28
C ASP A 105 -5.66 12.54 4.12
N PHE A 106 -4.60 11.73 4.24
CA PHE A 106 -3.65 11.54 3.16
C PHE A 106 -4.26 10.83 1.95
N ILE A 107 -5.04 9.77 2.17
CA ILE A 107 -5.78 9.06 1.11
C ILE A 107 -6.77 10.02 0.42
N ALA A 108 -7.52 10.80 1.20
CA ALA A 108 -8.45 11.79 0.67
C ALA A 108 -7.74 12.91 -0.11
N HIS A 109 -6.57 13.35 0.35
CA HIS A 109 -5.71 14.31 -0.36
C HIS A 109 -5.27 13.77 -1.71
N LEU A 110 -4.77 12.53 -1.77
CA LEU A 110 -4.36 11.92 -3.04
C LEU A 110 -5.54 11.80 -4.00
N LEU A 111 -6.70 11.33 -3.54
CA LEU A 111 -7.89 11.21 -4.40
C LEU A 111 -8.34 12.56 -4.95
N ARG A 112 -8.37 13.60 -4.11
CA ARG A 112 -8.76 14.95 -4.51
C ARG A 112 -7.83 15.53 -5.56
N ASN A 113 -6.53 15.29 -5.45
CA ASN A 113 -5.53 15.92 -6.30
C ASN A 113 -5.11 15.08 -7.51
N GLY A 114 -5.22 13.75 -7.43
CA GLY A 114 -4.87 12.78 -8.47
C GLY A 114 -6.05 12.28 -9.29
N ASN A 115 -7.16 13.01 -9.33
CA ASN A 115 -8.32 12.67 -10.15
C ASN A 115 -8.10 12.99 -11.64
N ALA A 116 -8.96 12.48 -12.51
CA ALA A 116 -8.87 12.67 -13.95
C ALA A 116 -9.01 14.15 -14.38
N ASP A 117 -9.83 14.94 -13.71
CA ASP A 117 -10.07 16.35 -14.04
C ASP A 117 -8.78 17.17 -13.87
N ASN A 118 -8.00 16.89 -12.82
CA ASN A 118 -6.69 17.52 -12.61
C ASN A 118 -5.66 17.13 -13.67
N ARG A 119 -5.74 15.90 -14.20
CA ARG A 119 -4.90 15.49 -15.33
C ARG A 119 -5.25 16.24 -16.61
N TYR A 120 -6.52 16.59 -16.80
CA TYR A 120 -6.99 17.42 -17.90
C TYR A 120 -6.91 18.93 -17.62
N LEU A 121 -6.26 19.32 -16.52
CA LEU A 121 -6.07 20.73 -16.12
C LEU A 121 -7.38 21.52 -16.00
N ILE A 122 -8.49 20.83 -15.68
CA ILE A 122 -9.79 21.46 -15.47
C ILE A 122 -9.75 22.27 -14.16
N TYR A 123 -9.05 21.75 -13.16
CA TYR A 123 -8.77 22.41 -11.89
C TYR A 123 -7.27 22.39 -11.57
N GLY A 124 -6.90 22.93 -10.40
CA GLY A 124 -5.53 22.86 -9.88
C GLY A 124 -5.32 21.68 -8.94
N TYR A 125 -4.06 21.45 -8.60
CA TYR A 125 -3.64 20.47 -7.59
C TYR A 125 -2.82 21.15 -6.49
N THR A 126 -2.72 20.49 -5.35
CA THR A 126 -1.77 20.83 -4.29
C THR A 126 -0.89 19.60 -4.04
N THR A 127 0.42 19.79 -4.15
CA THR A 127 1.42 18.80 -3.69
C THR A 127 2.33 19.44 -2.67
N ARG A 128 2.90 18.61 -1.81
CA ARG A 128 3.95 19.01 -0.87
C ARG A 128 5.09 17.99 -0.87
N SER A 129 6.27 18.41 -0.44
CA SER A 129 7.46 17.55 -0.37
C SER A 129 7.24 16.32 0.49
N GLU A 130 6.47 16.43 1.58
CA GLU A 130 6.19 15.29 2.46
C GLU A 130 5.29 14.22 1.82
N ASP A 131 4.54 14.54 0.75
CA ASP A 131 3.57 13.62 0.16
C ASP A 131 4.23 12.34 -0.38
N VAL A 132 5.47 12.41 -0.90
CA VAL A 132 6.21 11.23 -1.36
C VAL A 132 6.62 10.32 -0.20
N HIS A 133 6.99 10.89 0.94
CA HIS A 133 7.38 10.12 2.12
C HIS A 133 6.17 9.50 2.82
N MET A 134 5.03 10.20 2.82
CA MET A 134 3.75 9.65 3.25
C MET A 134 3.28 8.51 2.34
N LEU A 135 3.52 8.63 1.03
CA LEU A 135 3.27 7.54 0.09
C LEU A 135 4.15 6.32 0.41
N ASP A 136 5.45 6.51 0.64
CA ASP A 136 6.39 5.45 1.01
C ASP A 136 5.89 4.70 2.28
N ALA A 137 5.47 5.44 3.31
CA ALA A 137 4.92 4.88 4.55
C ALA A 137 3.63 4.07 4.30
N MET A 138 2.71 4.60 3.50
CA MET A 138 1.46 3.90 3.17
C MET A 138 1.69 2.65 2.32
N VAL A 139 2.60 2.71 1.35
CA VAL A 139 2.96 1.56 0.53
C VAL A 139 3.57 0.46 1.38
N PHE A 140 4.49 0.80 2.29
CA PHE A 140 5.01 -0.18 3.25
C PHE A 140 3.89 -0.79 4.10
N ALA A 141 3.04 0.05 4.68
CA ALA A 141 1.94 -0.37 5.55
C ALA A 141 0.93 -1.29 4.84
N LEU A 142 0.62 -1.03 3.57
CA LEU A 142 -0.31 -1.86 2.79
C LEU A 142 0.34 -3.14 2.28
N ARG A 143 1.58 -3.07 1.77
CA ARG A 143 2.27 -4.24 1.19
C ARG A 143 2.42 -5.38 2.18
N ARG A 144 2.74 -5.08 3.45
CA ARG A 144 2.84 -6.11 4.50
C ARG A 144 1.51 -6.80 4.81
N LEU A 145 0.39 -6.17 4.47
CA LEU A 145 -0.96 -6.73 4.64
C LEU A 145 -1.40 -7.61 3.47
N ILE A 146 -0.58 -7.75 2.42
CA ILE A 146 -0.87 -8.61 1.27
C ILE A 146 -0.50 -10.05 1.63
N CYS A 147 -1.21 -10.58 2.63
CA CYS A 147 -1.18 -11.95 3.07
C CYS A 147 -2.55 -12.32 3.70
N PRO A 148 -2.89 -13.61 3.83
CA PRO A 148 -4.10 -14.02 4.53
C PRO A 148 -3.93 -13.81 6.04
N LEU A 149 -4.42 -12.67 6.55
CA LEU A 149 -4.15 -12.15 7.90
C LEU A 149 -4.49 -13.15 9.00
N ASP A 150 -5.65 -13.79 8.88
CA ASP A 150 -6.19 -14.70 9.90
C ASP A 150 -5.83 -16.17 9.64
N GLN A 151 -5.06 -16.46 8.59
CA GLN A 151 -4.52 -17.80 8.36
C GLN A 151 -3.26 -18.04 9.19
N ARG A 152 -3.07 -19.27 9.67
CA ARG A 152 -1.82 -19.70 10.32
C ARG A 152 -0.65 -19.52 9.37
N MET A 153 0.45 -18.95 9.88
CA MET A 153 1.68 -18.76 9.10
C MET A 153 2.27 -20.11 8.68
N PHE A 154 2.23 -21.10 9.58
CA PHE A 154 2.70 -22.45 9.32
C PHE A 154 1.49 -23.38 9.16
N PRO A 155 1.13 -23.80 7.94
CA PRO A 155 -0.07 -24.60 7.68
C PRO A 155 0.06 -26.07 8.11
N ARG A 156 0.87 -26.38 9.13
CA ARG A 156 1.04 -27.74 9.65
C ARG A 156 -0.15 -28.12 10.55
N ASN A 157 -0.62 -29.35 10.38
CA ASN A 157 -1.71 -29.94 11.16
C ASN A 157 -1.20 -30.78 12.35
N ASP A 158 0.09 -30.71 12.66
CA ASP A 158 0.67 -31.46 13.77
C ASP A 158 0.16 -30.91 15.13
N PRO A 159 -0.13 -31.77 16.13
CA PRO A 159 -0.67 -31.34 17.43
C PRO A 159 0.18 -30.33 18.23
N GLY A 160 1.42 -30.05 17.81
CA GLY A 160 2.31 -29.04 18.41
C GLY A 160 2.72 -27.92 17.45
N ALA A 161 2.12 -27.83 16.27
CA ALA A 161 2.43 -26.77 15.31
C ALA A 161 2.01 -25.39 15.87
N PRO A 162 2.84 -24.34 15.70
CA PRO A 162 2.48 -23.00 16.14
C PRO A 162 1.16 -22.54 15.50
N THR A 163 0.23 -22.05 16.32
CA THR A 163 -1.09 -21.54 15.87
C THR A 163 -1.06 -20.06 15.48
N VAL A 164 0.13 -19.46 15.46
CA VAL A 164 0.36 -18.04 15.19
C VAL A 164 -0.11 -17.69 13.77
N THR A 165 -0.93 -16.64 13.67
CA THR A 165 -1.43 -16.10 12.40
C THR A 165 -0.50 -15.04 11.82
N HIS A 166 -0.70 -14.66 10.55
CA HIS A 166 0.02 -13.52 9.97
C HIS A 166 -0.27 -12.22 10.75
N ARG A 167 -1.53 -12.02 11.19
CA ARG A 167 -1.93 -10.88 12.03
C ARG A 167 -1.15 -10.82 13.33
N ASP A 168 -0.97 -11.95 14.02
CA ASP A 168 -0.21 -12.00 15.28
C ASP A 168 1.24 -11.57 15.08
N ILE A 169 1.86 -11.96 13.97
CA ILE A 169 3.25 -11.61 13.65
C ILE A 169 3.35 -10.13 13.36
N LEU A 170 2.49 -9.59 12.50
CA LEU A 170 2.47 -8.17 12.14
C LEU A 170 2.17 -7.27 13.35
N THR A 171 1.39 -7.77 14.32
CA THR A 171 1.12 -7.06 15.58
C THR A 171 2.36 -7.04 16.48
N LYS A 172 3.09 -8.16 16.57
CA LYS A 172 4.32 -8.27 17.39
C LYS A 172 5.54 -7.60 16.77
N GLN A 173 5.61 -7.60 15.44
CA GLN A 173 6.73 -7.11 14.65
C GLN A 173 6.17 -6.25 13.52
N ALA A 174 5.94 -4.97 13.82
CA ALA A 174 5.38 -4.04 12.84
C ALA A 174 6.26 -3.88 11.58
N GLU A 175 7.57 -4.08 11.72
CA GLU A 175 8.53 -4.00 10.62
C GLU A 175 8.61 -5.28 9.78
N TYR A 176 7.94 -6.37 10.20
CA TYR A 176 7.97 -7.62 9.47
C TYR A 176 7.43 -7.45 8.05
N TYR A 177 8.24 -7.89 7.08
CA TYR A 177 7.93 -7.82 5.68
C TYR A 177 8.23 -9.15 4.99
N GLY A 178 7.18 -9.83 4.53
CA GLY A 178 7.32 -11.01 3.69
C GLY A 178 7.64 -10.61 2.26
N ARG A 179 8.81 -11.03 1.74
CA ARG A 179 9.18 -10.79 0.34
C ARG A 179 8.17 -11.45 -0.59
N MET A 180 7.69 -10.70 -1.58
CA MET A 180 6.73 -11.17 -2.58
C MET A 180 7.38 -11.53 -3.93
N ALA A 181 8.69 -11.29 -4.07
CA ALA A 181 9.46 -11.43 -5.31
C ALA A 181 8.89 -10.54 -6.42
N MET A 182 8.60 -9.29 -6.06
CA MET A 182 8.03 -8.27 -6.95
C MET A 182 9.08 -7.18 -7.23
N PRO A 183 8.91 -6.35 -8.29
CA PRO A 183 9.92 -5.36 -8.70
C PRO A 183 10.44 -4.45 -7.58
N LEU A 184 9.56 -4.04 -6.64
CA LEU A 184 9.97 -3.19 -5.53
C LEU A 184 10.88 -3.91 -4.52
N ASP A 185 10.76 -5.23 -4.39
CA ASP A 185 11.59 -6.02 -3.49
C ASP A 185 13.05 -6.05 -3.96
N ASP A 186 13.25 -6.06 -5.28
CA ASP A 186 14.58 -6.12 -5.90
C ASP A 186 15.29 -4.76 -5.87
N LEU A 187 14.53 -3.66 -5.82
CA LEU A 187 15.09 -2.32 -5.63
C LEU A 187 15.65 -2.09 -4.23
N ARG A 188 15.13 -2.77 -3.20
CA ARG A 188 15.70 -2.69 -1.84
C ARG A 188 17.03 -3.43 -1.70
N SER A 189 17.28 -4.47 -2.49
CA SER A 189 18.56 -5.21 -2.46
C SER A 189 19.72 -4.45 -3.08
N GLY A 190 19.47 -3.43 -3.91
CA GLY A 190 20.54 -2.64 -4.55
C GLY A 190 20.99 -1.38 -3.80
N LEU A 191 20.46 -1.14 -2.59
CA LEU A 191 20.81 0.01 -1.74
C LEU A 191 21.64 -0.39 -0.49
N ILE A 192 22.07 -1.65 -0.44
CA ILE A 192 23.00 -2.19 0.56
C ILE A 192 24.16 -2.82 -0.21
N ASP A 193 24.97 -2.00 -0.87
CA ASP A 193 26.33 -2.29 -1.32
C ASP A 193 27.12 -0.97 -1.38
#